data_AF-A0A1Z9IZV0-F1
#
_entry.id   AF-A0A1Z9IZV0-F1
#
_cell.length_a   1.000
_cell.length_b   1.000
_cell.length_c   1.000
_cell.angle_alpha   90.00
_cell.angle_beta   90.00
_cell.angle_gamma   90.00
#
_symmetry.space_group_name_H-M   'P 1'
#
loop_
_entity.id
_entity.type
_entity.pdbx_description
1 polymer ?
#
loop_
_entity_poly.entity_id
_entity_poly.type
_entity_poly.pdbx_seq_one_letter_code
_entity_poly.pdbx_strand_id
1 'polypeptide(L)'
;MQEFSYDTLRSKKSQELTVPKNLSVVLPQDYVNYVNIYWVDQAGRQHIIMPTNNLHQSPTELPIQDNKGVPIQDSFDNNVESANSIIDDRWAKNNLINLNNNFLNSFAAAEFFNDYIGMFGYGRQYGLDPQYANANGYFNINNRTNKISFSNNLVDKIINLEYISDGLSSDLDTEIPKMAEEAMYAYIIHAIISTRINQPEYIVQRLKKEKSAKLRNAKIRLSNIKLNEFVQVMRGKSKWIKH
;
A
#
# COMPACT_ATOMS: atom_id res chain seq x y z
N MET A 1 -24.61 7.20 11.27
CA MET A 1 -23.24 6.65 11.08
C MET A 1 -23.03 6.31 9.60
N GLN A 2 -23.15 7.30 8.70
CA GLN A 2 -23.05 7.09 7.25
C GLN A 2 -22.39 8.32 6.61
N GLU A 3 -21.15 8.59 7.01
CA GLU A 3 -20.36 9.74 6.50
C GLU A 3 -18.92 9.35 6.17
N PHE A 4 -18.62 8.05 6.07
CA PHE A 4 -17.28 7.59 5.67
C PHE A 4 -17.00 7.79 4.17
N SER A 5 -18.01 8.08 3.36
CA SER A 5 -17.89 7.98 1.90
C SER A 5 -17.81 9.30 1.15
N TYR A 6 -18.35 10.41 1.65
CA TYR A 6 -18.67 11.54 0.77
C TYR A 6 -17.43 12.41 0.41
N ASP A 7 -16.47 12.55 1.33
CA ASP A 7 -15.34 13.50 1.20
C ASP A 7 -14.11 12.87 0.49
N THR A 8 -13.98 11.53 0.50
CA THR A 8 -12.89 10.81 -0.18
C THR A 8 -13.21 10.46 -1.64
N LEU A 9 -14.47 10.60 -2.07
CA LEU A 9 -14.88 10.27 -3.43
C LEU A 9 -14.45 11.32 -4.45
N ARG A 10 -14.35 12.60 -4.07
CA ARG A 10 -13.93 13.69 -4.99
C ARG A 10 -12.43 13.69 -5.25
N SER A 11 -11.62 13.32 -4.27
CA SER A 11 -10.15 13.25 -4.40
C SER A 11 -9.64 11.94 -4.99
N LYS A 12 -10.53 11.00 -5.34
CA LYS A 12 -10.16 9.73 -5.97
C LYS A 12 -9.90 9.93 -7.46
N LYS A 13 -8.64 9.78 -7.87
CA LYS A 13 -8.23 9.70 -9.27
C LYS A 13 -7.94 8.26 -9.68
N SER A 14 -8.00 7.98 -10.98
CA SER A 14 -7.66 6.68 -11.57
C SER A 14 -6.79 6.86 -12.80
N GLN A 15 -5.76 6.03 -12.94
CA GLN A 15 -4.88 6.05 -14.11
C GLN A 15 -4.66 4.65 -14.67
N GLU A 16 -4.79 4.52 -15.99
CA GLU A 16 -4.39 3.33 -16.72
C GLU A 16 -2.88 3.36 -16.97
N LEU A 17 -2.18 2.29 -16.58
CA LEU A 17 -0.74 2.16 -16.69
C LEU A 17 -0.40 0.76 -17.20
N THR A 18 0.68 0.62 -17.95
CA THR A 18 1.23 -0.70 -18.30
C THR A 18 2.40 -0.99 -17.38
N VAL A 19 2.46 -2.18 -16.79
CA VAL A 19 3.58 -2.59 -15.95
C VAL A 19 4.79 -2.91 -16.85
N PRO A 20 5.87 -2.12 -16.77
CA PRO A 20 7.07 -2.36 -17.57
C PRO A 20 7.86 -3.59 -17.10
N LYS A 21 8.81 -4.05 -17.91
CA LYS A 21 9.67 -5.21 -17.61
C LYS A 21 10.54 -5.06 -16.37
N ASN A 22 10.82 -3.83 -15.94
CA ASN A 22 11.51 -3.55 -14.67
C ASN A 22 10.55 -3.56 -13.47
N LEU A 23 9.29 -4.00 -13.64
CA LEU A 23 8.30 -4.22 -12.60
C LEU A 23 8.01 -3.00 -11.72
N SER A 24 8.33 -1.80 -12.20
CA SER A 24 8.28 -0.59 -11.39
C SER A 24 7.61 0.54 -12.15
N VAL A 25 6.62 1.17 -11.54
CA VAL A 25 5.91 2.33 -12.09
C VAL A 25 6.09 3.53 -11.17
N VAL A 26 6.29 4.71 -11.74
CA VAL A 26 6.46 5.95 -10.96
C VAL A 26 5.10 6.38 -10.40
N LEU A 27 5.07 6.82 -9.15
CA LEU A 27 3.86 7.37 -8.55
C LEU A 27 3.48 8.70 -9.21
N PRO A 28 2.17 8.99 -9.38
CA PRO A 28 1.70 10.32 -9.75
C PRO A 28 2.24 11.40 -8.79
N GLN A 29 2.44 12.62 -9.29
CA GLN A 29 3.02 13.71 -8.50
C GLN A 29 2.12 14.12 -7.32
N ASP A 30 0.80 14.07 -7.50
CA ASP A 30 -0.22 14.37 -6.50
C ASP A 30 -0.61 13.17 -5.64
N TYR A 31 0.15 12.07 -5.71
CA TYR A 31 -0.17 10.85 -4.98
C TYR A 31 -0.03 11.04 -3.47
N VAL A 32 -1.13 10.83 -2.74
CA VAL A 32 -1.12 10.75 -1.27
C VAL A 32 -1.18 9.30 -0.81
N ASN A 33 -2.07 8.52 -1.40
CA ASN A 33 -2.32 7.14 -0.97
C ASN A 33 -3.06 6.36 -2.06
N TYR A 34 -2.86 5.04 -2.16
CA TYR A 34 -3.63 4.21 -3.07
C TYR A 34 -5.06 4.02 -2.53
N VAL A 35 -6.01 3.71 -3.40
CA VAL A 35 -7.33 3.20 -3.01
C VAL A 35 -7.33 1.70 -3.29
N ASN A 36 -7.18 1.33 -4.55
CA ASN A 36 -6.99 -0.04 -5.01
C ASN A 36 -6.13 -0.04 -6.27
N ILE A 37 -5.47 -1.16 -6.56
CA ILE A 37 -4.79 -1.38 -7.82
C ILE A 37 -5.36 -2.65 -8.44
N TYR A 38 -5.76 -2.57 -9.69
CA TYR A 38 -6.30 -3.69 -10.44
C TYR A 38 -5.40 -4.01 -11.62
N TRP A 39 -5.27 -5.28 -11.99
CA TRP A 39 -4.88 -5.63 -13.35
C TRP A 39 -6.13 -5.96 -14.18
N VAL A 40 -6.07 -5.66 -15.47
CA VAL A 40 -7.19 -5.86 -16.40
C VAL A 40 -6.88 -7.05 -17.30
N ASP A 41 -7.83 -7.97 -17.41
CA ASP A 41 -7.70 -9.11 -18.33
C ASP A 41 -8.18 -8.76 -19.76
N GLN A 42 -7.97 -9.69 -20.69
CA GLN A 42 -8.37 -9.50 -22.10
C GLN A 42 -9.89 -9.33 -22.29
N ALA A 43 -10.69 -9.74 -21.32
CA ALA A 43 -12.15 -9.55 -21.31
C ALA A 43 -12.57 -8.24 -20.64
N GLY A 44 -11.61 -7.41 -20.20
CA GLY A 44 -11.86 -6.14 -19.51
C GLY A 44 -12.23 -6.29 -18.02
N ARG A 45 -12.10 -7.50 -17.44
CA ARG A 45 -12.40 -7.71 -16.01
C ARG A 45 -11.24 -7.23 -15.16
N GLN A 46 -11.57 -6.50 -14.09
CA GLN A 46 -10.61 -6.00 -13.12
C GLN A 46 -10.38 -7.01 -12.01
N HIS A 47 -9.10 -7.29 -11.75
CA HIS A 47 -8.66 -8.21 -10.71
C HIS A 47 -7.79 -7.47 -9.71
N ILE A 48 -8.19 -7.47 -8.44
CA ILE A 48 -7.49 -6.75 -7.37
C ILE A 48 -6.08 -7.32 -7.18
N ILE A 49 -5.08 -6.45 -7.25
CA ILE A 49 -3.70 -6.71 -6.82
C ILE A 49 -3.62 -6.36 -5.34
N MET A 50 -3.06 -7.24 -4.52
CA MET A 50 -2.97 -7.03 -3.08
C MET A 50 -1.65 -6.35 -2.70
N PRO A 51 -1.61 -5.54 -1.64
CA PRO A 51 -0.33 -5.05 -1.11
C PRO A 51 0.51 -6.19 -0.54
N THR A 52 1.84 -6.05 -0.55
CA THR A 52 2.75 -7.02 0.04
C THR A 52 2.62 -7.12 1.56
N ASN A 53 2.19 -6.04 2.24
CA ASN A 53 2.06 -5.98 3.70
C ASN A 53 3.32 -6.57 4.39
N ASN A 54 3.15 -7.60 5.22
CA ASN A 54 4.23 -8.25 5.96
C ASN A 54 5.12 -9.17 5.10
N LEU A 55 4.81 -9.40 3.82
CA LEU A 55 5.64 -10.27 2.94
C LEU A 55 6.91 -9.56 2.49
N HIS A 56 6.82 -8.26 2.23
CA HIS A 56 7.91 -7.47 1.70
C HIS A 56 7.66 -5.99 1.99
N GLN A 57 8.69 -5.33 2.50
CA GLN A 57 8.73 -3.90 2.76
C GLN A 57 10.05 -3.38 2.20
N SER A 58 9.99 -2.28 1.45
CA SER A 58 11.21 -1.66 0.93
C SER A 58 11.88 -0.85 2.04
N PRO A 59 13.19 -1.01 2.29
CA PRO A 59 13.90 -0.23 3.28
C PRO A 59 13.87 1.26 2.98
N THR A 60 13.71 2.08 4.02
CA THR A 60 13.77 3.55 3.94
C THR A 60 15.20 4.07 3.77
N GLU A 61 16.15 3.35 4.36
CA GLU A 61 17.60 3.63 4.32
C GLU A 61 18.32 2.34 3.95
N LEU A 62 19.46 2.48 3.29
CA LEU A 62 20.33 1.44 2.77
C LEU A 62 21.80 1.70 3.17
N PRO A 63 22.12 1.86 4.47
CA PRO A 63 23.48 2.17 4.89
C PRO A 63 24.45 1.06 4.49
N ILE A 64 25.58 1.45 3.89
CA ILE A 64 26.67 0.53 3.61
C ILE A 64 27.38 0.22 4.92
N GLN A 65 27.65 -1.06 5.18
CA GLN A 65 28.31 -1.51 6.40
C GLN A 65 29.74 -1.98 6.14
N ASP A 66 30.60 -1.81 7.13
CA ASP A 66 31.93 -2.41 7.15
C ASP A 66 31.89 -3.92 7.51
N ASN A 67 33.04 -4.58 7.51
CA ASN A 67 33.15 -6.00 7.87
C ASN A 67 32.80 -6.31 9.34
N LYS A 68 32.62 -5.29 10.18
CA LYS A 68 32.19 -5.41 11.58
C LYS A 68 30.70 -5.11 11.75
N GLY A 69 29.99 -4.81 10.67
CA GLY A 69 28.56 -4.50 10.66
C GLY A 69 28.23 -3.06 11.07
N VAL A 70 29.22 -2.16 11.12
CA VAL A 70 29.02 -0.74 11.45
C VAL A 70 28.75 0.05 10.17
N PRO A 71 27.69 0.89 10.12
CA PRO A 71 27.48 1.80 9.00
C PRO A 71 28.70 2.69 8.74
N ILE A 72 29.12 2.77 7.49
CA ILE A 72 30.18 3.67 7.06
C ILE A 72 29.60 5.08 6.98
N GLN A 73 30.29 6.06 7.56
CA GLN A 73 29.86 7.46 7.57
C GLN A 73 30.79 8.34 6.72
N ASP A 74 30.23 9.43 6.19
CA ASP A 74 30.99 10.49 5.53
C ASP A 74 31.68 11.43 6.54
N SER A 75 32.37 12.45 6.05
CA SER A 75 33.06 13.44 6.91
C SER A 75 32.11 14.35 7.70
N PHE A 76 30.81 14.21 7.54
CA PHE A 76 29.75 14.97 8.23
C PHE A 76 28.88 14.06 9.12
N ASP A 77 29.34 12.86 9.45
CA ASP A 77 28.65 11.85 10.26
C ASP A 77 27.33 11.31 9.65
N ASN A 78 27.11 11.50 8.34
CA ASN A 78 25.97 10.88 7.65
C ASN A 78 26.34 9.49 7.15
N ASN A 79 25.42 8.53 7.25
CA ASN A 79 25.63 7.20 6.69
C ASN A 79 25.78 7.27 5.16
N VAL A 80 26.75 6.54 4.63
CA VAL A 80 26.89 6.35 3.19
C VAL A 80 25.86 5.32 2.75
N GLU A 81 24.97 5.74 1.86
CA GLU A 81 23.84 4.95 1.39
C GLU A 81 24.18 4.17 0.10
N SER A 82 23.71 2.93 0.00
CA SER A 82 23.76 2.14 -1.24
C SER A 82 22.71 2.64 -2.23
N ALA A 83 23.06 2.66 -3.52
CA ALA A 83 22.11 2.99 -4.59
C ALA A 83 21.01 1.92 -4.76
N ASN A 84 21.34 0.65 -4.53
CA ASN A 84 20.45 -0.49 -4.78
C ASN A 84 20.15 -1.27 -3.50
N SER A 85 18.91 -1.75 -3.41
CA SER A 85 18.40 -2.55 -2.29
C SER A 85 18.45 -4.03 -2.65
N ILE A 86 19.26 -4.80 -1.93
CA ILE A 86 19.33 -6.26 -2.08
C ILE A 86 17.97 -6.90 -1.75
N ILE A 87 17.18 -6.31 -0.84
CA ILE A 87 15.85 -6.79 -0.44
C ILE A 87 14.87 -6.65 -1.60
N ASP A 88 14.85 -5.49 -2.27
CA ASP A 88 13.97 -5.23 -3.42
C ASP A 88 14.39 -6.10 -4.63
N ASP A 89 15.70 -6.25 -4.86
CA ASP A 89 16.23 -7.08 -5.94
C ASP A 89 15.85 -8.56 -5.78
N ARG A 90 15.91 -9.08 -4.55
CA ARG A 90 15.49 -10.46 -4.24
C ARG A 90 13.99 -10.63 -4.42
N TRP A 91 13.20 -9.62 -4.04
CA TRP A 91 11.75 -9.65 -4.24
C TRP A 91 11.38 -9.65 -5.72
N ALA A 92 12.00 -8.81 -6.55
CA ALA A 92 11.76 -8.78 -7.99
C ALA A 92 12.08 -10.11 -8.68
N LYS A 93 13.10 -10.84 -8.19
CA LYS A 93 13.50 -12.17 -8.68
C LYS A 93 12.70 -13.32 -8.07
N ASN A 94 11.83 -13.04 -7.10
CA ASN A 94 11.02 -14.05 -6.43
C ASN A 94 9.95 -14.58 -7.38
N ASN A 95 10.27 -15.66 -8.07
CA ASN A 95 9.31 -16.36 -8.93
C ASN A 95 8.30 -17.14 -8.07
N LEU A 96 7.28 -16.47 -7.55
CA LEU A 96 6.18 -17.11 -6.83
C LEU A 96 5.41 -18.15 -7.71
N ILE A 97 5.64 -18.19 -9.03
CA ILE A 97 4.92 -19.04 -10.01
C ILE A 97 5.84 -19.97 -10.84
N ASN A 98 7.18 -19.85 -10.83
CA ASN A 98 8.04 -20.81 -11.57
C ASN A 98 8.36 -22.08 -10.77
N LEU A 99 7.33 -22.75 -10.26
CA LEU A 99 7.46 -24.18 -9.93
C LEU A 99 7.14 -25.08 -11.13
N ASN A 100 6.56 -24.56 -12.21
CA ASN A 100 6.12 -25.41 -13.34
C ASN A 100 7.21 -25.71 -14.38
N ASN A 101 8.24 -24.86 -14.53
CA ASN A 101 9.16 -24.97 -15.68
C ASN A 101 10.38 -25.88 -15.45
N ASN A 102 10.66 -26.30 -14.21
CA ASN A 102 11.80 -27.20 -13.93
C ASN A 102 11.42 -28.68 -13.85
N PHE A 103 10.14 -29.03 -13.79
CA PHE A 103 9.68 -30.44 -13.73
C PHE A 103 9.28 -31.02 -15.10
N LEU A 104 9.10 -30.18 -16.12
CA LEU A 104 8.63 -30.61 -17.46
C LEU A 104 9.72 -31.12 -18.41
N ASN A 105 11.01 -31.10 -18.00
CA ASN A 105 12.12 -31.60 -18.84
C ASN A 105 12.34 -33.12 -18.78
N SER A 106 11.47 -33.85 -18.07
CA SER A 106 11.45 -35.31 -18.10
C SER A 106 10.28 -35.78 -18.95
N PHE A 107 10.56 -36.26 -20.17
CA PHE A 107 9.58 -36.88 -21.07
C PHE A 107 8.81 -38.05 -20.40
N ALA A 108 9.34 -38.61 -19.30
CA ALA A 108 8.70 -39.64 -18.49
C ALA A 108 7.67 -39.12 -17.46
N ALA A 109 7.62 -37.82 -17.20
CA ALA A 109 6.65 -37.22 -16.26
C ALA A 109 5.34 -36.80 -16.96
N ALA A 110 5.33 -36.59 -18.28
CA ALA A 110 4.19 -36.02 -19.00
C ALA A 110 2.95 -36.92 -19.05
N GLU A 111 3.11 -38.25 -18.99
CA GLU A 111 1.98 -39.20 -19.07
C GLU A 111 1.33 -39.49 -17.71
N PHE A 112 2.09 -39.41 -16.60
CA PHE A 112 1.54 -39.59 -15.25
C PHE A 112 0.96 -38.30 -14.65
N PHE A 113 1.43 -37.13 -15.12
CA PHE A 113 1.06 -35.84 -14.53
C PHE A 113 -0.01 -35.06 -15.30
N ASN A 114 -0.47 -35.51 -16.47
CA ASN A 114 -1.46 -34.74 -17.24
C ASN A 114 -2.79 -34.58 -16.49
N ASP A 115 -3.18 -35.56 -15.68
CA ASP A 115 -4.37 -35.51 -14.81
C ASP A 115 -4.13 -34.68 -13.53
N TYR A 116 -2.89 -34.22 -13.31
CA TYR A 116 -2.39 -33.53 -12.12
C TYR A 116 -2.10 -32.03 -12.34
N ILE A 117 -2.28 -31.51 -13.55
CA ILE A 117 -1.96 -30.11 -13.91
C ILE A 117 -2.95 -29.12 -13.28
N GLY A 118 -4.08 -29.59 -12.73
CA GLY A 118 -5.08 -28.76 -12.06
C GLY A 118 -4.91 -28.60 -10.54
N MET A 119 -4.03 -29.35 -9.88
CA MET A 119 -3.94 -29.35 -8.42
C MET A 119 -3.00 -28.29 -7.88
N PHE A 120 -3.54 -27.07 -7.74
CA PHE A 120 -3.05 -26.02 -6.85
C PHE A 120 -2.95 -26.55 -5.40
N GLY A 121 -1.91 -27.30 -5.04
CA GLY A 121 -1.80 -27.81 -3.67
C GLY A 121 -0.71 -28.83 -3.33
N TYR A 122 0.10 -29.31 -4.26
CA TYR A 122 1.12 -30.31 -3.92
C TYR A 122 2.23 -29.71 -3.03
N GLY A 123 2.30 -30.21 -1.79
CA GLY A 123 3.23 -29.77 -0.74
C GLY A 123 2.62 -28.91 0.38
N ARG A 124 1.32 -28.56 0.33
CA ARG A 124 0.62 -27.77 1.38
C ARG A 124 -0.60 -28.49 1.96
N GLN A 125 -0.46 -29.79 2.19
CA GLN A 125 -1.53 -30.68 2.70
C GLN A 125 -2.10 -30.23 4.07
N TYR A 126 -1.39 -29.38 4.81
CA TYR A 126 -1.83 -28.82 6.10
C TYR A 126 -2.25 -27.34 6.07
N GLY A 127 -2.45 -26.76 4.88
CA GLY A 127 -3.10 -25.46 4.73
C GLY A 127 -2.26 -24.40 4.06
N LEU A 128 -2.87 -23.72 3.09
CA LEU A 128 -2.42 -22.41 2.61
C LEU A 128 -2.75 -21.38 3.70
N ASP A 129 -1.80 -20.54 4.06
CA ASP A 129 -2.12 -19.36 4.86
C ASP A 129 -3.07 -18.46 4.04
N PRO A 130 -4.34 -18.31 4.44
CA PRO A 130 -5.32 -17.63 3.63
C PRO A 130 -4.97 -16.16 3.46
N GLN A 131 -4.18 -15.54 4.33
CA GLN A 131 -3.77 -14.15 4.14
C GLN A 131 -2.84 -13.97 2.93
N TYR A 132 -2.14 -15.04 2.50
CA TYR A 132 -1.19 -15.02 1.38
C TYR A 132 -1.63 -15.84 0.17
N ALA A 133 -2.83 -16.43 0.18
CA ALA A 133 -3.36 -17.13 -0.98
C ALA A 133 -3.93 -16.13 -2.01
N ASN A 134 -3.06 -15.49 -2.78
CA ASN A 134 -3.42 -14.56 -3.85
C ASN A 134 -2.73 -14.92 -5.17
N ALA A 135 -3.52 -15.16 -6.22
CA ALA A 135 -3.02 -15.44 -7.57
C ALA A 135 -2.89 -14.17 -8.43
N ASN A 136 -3.53 -13.06 -8.03
CA ASN A 136 -3.63 -11.82 -8.82
C ASN A 136 -2.38 -10.93 -8.71
N GLY A 137 -1.35 -11.37 -7.98
CA GLY A 137 -0.11 -10.62 -7.79
C GLY A 137 -0.13 -9.66 -6.61
N TYR A 138 1.04 -9.09 -6.35
CA TYR A 138 1.33 -8.20 -5.25
C TYR A 138 1.97 -6.89 -5.72
N PHE A 139 1.77 -5.83 -4.96
CA PHE A 139 2.51 -4.58 -5.14
C PHE A 139 3.08 -4.07 -3.80
N ASN A 140 4.17 -3.32 -3.89
CA ASN A 140 4.81 -2.61 -2.78
C ASN A 140 5.04 -1.16 -3.19
N ILE A 141 4.86 -0.22 -2.27
CA ILE A 141 5.12 1.20 -2.52
C ILE A 141 6.41 1.59 -1.80
N ASN A 142 7.37 2.06 -2.58
CA ASN A 142 8.65 2.50 -2.07
C ASN A 142 8.68 4.04 -1.99
N ASN A 143 8.51 4.57 -0.77
CA ASN A 143 8.52 6.00 -0.50
C ASN A 143 9.89 6.67 -0.74
N ARG A 144 11.00 5.92 -0.67
CA ARG A 144 12.35 6.45 -0.94
C ARG A 144 12.54 6.79 -2.43
N THR A 145 11.94 5.99 -3.31
CA THR A 145 12.09 6.17 -4.77
C THR A 145 10.83 6.68 -5.47
N ASN A 146 9.73 6.88 -4.73
CA ASN A 146 8.41 7.25 -5.24
C ASN A 146 7.93 6.32 -6.36
N LYS A 147 8.11 5.01 -6.18
CA LYS A 147 7.73 3.99 -7.17
C LYS A 147 6.89 2.89 -6.55
N ILE A 148 6.00 2.33 -7.35
CA ILE A 148 5.27 1.10 -7.05
C ILE A 148 6.03 -0.05 -7.71
N SER A 149 6.46 -1.01 -6.91
CA SER A 149 7.08 -2.26 -7.36
C SER A 149 6.04 -3.37 -7.41
N PHE A 150 6.03 -4.16 -8.48
CA PHE A 150 5.07 -5.23 -8.72
C PHE A 150 5.73 -6.61 -8.66
N SER A 151 4.94 -7.64 -8.38
CA SER A 151 5.38 -9.02 -8.50
C SER A 151 5.56 -9.44 -9.97
N ASN A 152 6.46 -10.38 -10.23
CA ASN A 152 6.87 -10.79 -11.58
C ASN A 152 5.71 -11.27 -12.48
N ASN A 153 4.62 -11.80 -11.92
CA ASN A 153 3.45 -12.23 -12.71
C ASN A 153 2.65 -11.08 -13.35
N LEU A 154 3.00 -9.82 -13.05
CA LEU A 154 2.33 -8.63 -13.57
C LEU A 154 3.08 -7.95 -14.73
N VAL A 155 4.24 -8.47 -15.16
CA VAL A 155 4.97 -7.93 -16.34
C VAL A 155 4.04 -7.84 -17.55
N ASP A 156 4.10 -6.71 -18.25
CA ASP A 156 3.34 -6.40 -19.47
C ASP A 156 1.80 -6.40 -19.31
N LYS A 157 1.28 -6.48 -18.06
CA LYS A 157 -0.15 -6.33 -17.79
C LYS A 157 -0.54 -4.86 -17.73
N ILE A 158 -1.77 -4.58 -18.18
CA ILE A 158 -2.43 -3.29 -18.00
C ILE A 158 -3.02 -3.26 -16.59
N ILE A 159 -2.77 -2.16 -15.87
CA ILE A 159 -3.27 -1.92 -14.53
C ILE A 159 -4.09 -0.63 -14.49
N ASN A 160 -5.07 -0.60 -13.59
CA ASN A 160 -5.78 0.59 -13.20
C ASN A 160 -5.37 0.94 -11.76
N LEU A 161 -4.62 2.03 -11.60
CA LEU A 161 -4.21 2.59 -10.32
C LEU A 161 -5.26 3.59 -9.85
N GLU A 162 -6.00 3.24 -8.80
CA GLU A 162 -6.85 4.19 -8.11
C GLU A 162 -6.10 4.77 -6.91
N TYR A 163 -6.10 6.09 -6.76
CA TYR A 163 -5.38 6.78 -5.69
C TYR A 163 -6.11 8.04 -5.23
N ILE A 164 -5.76 8.49 -4.03
CA ILE A 164 -6.17 9.75 -3.44
C ILE A 164 -5.13 10.80 -3.83
N SER A 165 -5.60 11.84 -4.50
CA SER A 165 -4.82 13.02 -4.88
C SER A 165 -4.79 14.03 -3.72
N ASP A 166 -3.68 14.76 -3.56
CA ASP A 166 -3.60 15.91 -2.66
C ASP A 166 -4.34 17.15 -3.19
N GLY A 167 -4.79 17.12 -4.44
CA GLY A 167 -5.48 18.24 -5.09
C GLY A 167 -4.60 19.47 -5.31
N LEU A 168 -3.28 19.38 -5.10
CA LEU A 168 -2.33 20.49 -5.26
C LEU A 168 -1.61 20.46 -6.61
N SER A 169 -1.77 19.40 -7.40
CA SER A 169 -1.24 19.34 -8.76
C SER A 169 -2.00 20.26 -9.68
N SER A 170 -1.38 21.37 -10.08
CA SER A 170 -1.53 22.24 -11.28
C SER A 170 -2.92 22.54 -11.87
N ASP A 171 -4.00 21.96 -11.36
CA ASP A 171 -5.38 22.27 -11.68
C ASP A 171 -5.79 23.50 -10.87
N LEU A 172 -6.64 24.33 -11.47
CA LEU A 172 -7.07 25.63 -10.95
C LEU A 172 -7.82 25.55 -9.61
N ASP A 173 -8.25 24.36 -9.19
CA ASP A 173 -9.10 24.16 -8.01
C ASP A 173 -8.41 23.25 -6.99
N THR A 174 -7.73 23.85 -6.01
CA THR A 174 -7.26 23.13 -4.81
C THR A 174 -8.45 22.79 -3.92
N GLU A 175 -8.82 21.51 -3.87
CA GLU A 175 -9.91 21.02 -3.01
C GLU A 175 -9.36 20.49 -1.66
N ILE A 176 -9.76 21.12 -0.56
CA ILE A 176 -9.47 20.61 0.80
C ILE A 176 -10.70 19.81 1.29
N PRO A 177 -10.52 18.60 1.86
CA PRO A 177 -11.63 17.84 2.45
C PRO A 177 -12.37 18.68 3.49
N LYS A 178 -13.71 18.68 3.45
CA LYS A 178 -14.54 19.55 4.30
C LYS A 178 -14.26 19.33 5.80
N MET A 179 -14.04 18.09 6.20
CA MET A 179 -13.75 17.76 7.61
C MET A 179 -12.36 18.23 8.06
N ALA A 180 -11.38 18.24 7.16
CA ALA A 180 -10.05 18.77 7.43
C ALA A 180 -10.11 20.30 7.56
N GLU A 181 -10.87 20.95 6.68
CA GLU A 181 -11.14 22.40 6.72
C GLU A 181 -11.78 22.80 8.07
N GLU A 182 -12.85 22.11 8.49
CA GLU A 182 -13.52 22.36 9.77
C GLU A 182 -12.60 22.14 10.98
N ALA A 183 -11.74 21.13 10.92
CA ALA A 183 -10.76 20.87 11.96
C ALA A 183 -9.68 21.95 12.02
N MET A 184 -9.22 22.46 10.87
CA MET A 184 -8.31 23.60 10.79
C MET A 184 -8.96 24.85 11.37
N TYR A 185 -10.20 25.19 11.00
CA TYR A 185 -10.90 26.34 11.57
C TYR A 185 -11.05 26.23 13.08
N ALA A 186 -11.48 25.08 13.60
CA ALA A 186 -11.61 24.87 15.04
C ALA A 186 -10.25 24.97 15.77
N TYR A 187 -9.17 24.50 15.13
CA TYR A 187 -7.81 24.65 15.66
C TYR A 187 -7.41 26.13 15.75
N ILE A 188 -7.58 26.87 14.66
CA ILE A 188 -7.20 28.29 14.55
C ILE A 188 -7.98 29.13 15.55
N ILE A 189 -9.30 28.93 15.64
CA ILE A 189 -10.17 29.64 16.60
C ILE A 189 -9.69 29.42 18.03
N HIS A 190 -9.42 28.16 18.41
CA HIS A 190 -8.89 27.86 19.73
C HIS A 190 -7.53 28.54 19.96
N ALA A 191 -6.61 28.46 19.01
CA ALA A 191 -5.26 29.05 19.14
C ALA A 191 -5.30 30.57 19.33
N ILE A 192 -6.15 31.27 18.56
CA ILE A 192 -6.34 32.72 18.68
C ILE A 192 -6.99 33.07 20.02
N ILE A 193 -8.05 32.38 20.42
CA ILE A 193 -8.79 32.71 21.65
C ILE A 193 -7.96 32.35 22.89
N SER A 194 -7.17 31.27 22.86
CA SER A 194 -6.31 30.87 23.98
C SER A 194 -5.16 31.85 24.26
N THR A 195 -4.76 32.64 23.27
CA THR A 195 -3.65 33.60 23.39
C THR A 195 -4.13 35.02 23.65
N ARG A 196 -5.44 35.29 23.48
CA ARG A 196 -6.04 36.61 23.67
C ARG A 196 -6.29 36.90 25.15
N ILE A 197 -5.91 38.10 25.59
CA ILE A 197 -6.20 38.62 26.94
C ILE A 197 -7.72 38.77 27.16
N ASN A 198 -8.16 38.65 28.42
CA ASN A 198 -9.55 38.82 28.87
C ASN A 198 -10.56 37.85 28.24
N GLN A 199 -10.15 36.62 27.92
CA GLN A 199 -11.08 35.58 27.48
C GLN A 199 -11.51 34.70 28.65
N PRO A 200 -12.82 34.47 28.85
CA PRO A 200 -13.30 33.56 29.88
C PRO A 200 -12.79 32.14 29.67
N GLU A 201 -12.29 31.51 30.74
CA GLU A 201 -11.64 30.20 30.65
C GLU A 201 -12.59 29.11 30.15
N TYR A 202 -13.88 29.17 30.49
CA TYR A 202 -14.86 28.19 30.02
C TYR A 202 -15.01 28.18 28.48
N ILE A 203 -14.83 29.32 27.80
CA ILE A 203 -14.86 29.42 26.34
C ILE A 203 -13.64 28.72 25.75
N VAL A 204 -12.46 29.00 26.31
CA VAL A 204 -11.21 28.36 25.92
C VAL A 204 -11.30 26.84 26.08
N GLN A 205 -11.82 26.36 27.23
CA GLN A 205 -12.00 24.94 27.48
C GLN A 205 -13.01 24.28 26.53
N ARG A 206 -14.11 24.96 26.19
CA ARG A 206 -15.09 24.47 25.20
C ARG A 206 -14.45 24.32 23.82
N LEU A 207 -13.75 25.36 23.36
CA LEU A 207 -13.05 25.33 22.07
C LEU A 207 -11.94 24.28 22.04
N LYS A 208 -11.27 24.03 23.17
CA LYS A 208 -10.27 22.96 23.29
C LYS A 208 -10.88 21.59 23.05
N LYS A 209 -12.06 21.33 23.63
CA LYS A 209 -12.81 20.08 23.42
C LYS A 209 -13.29 19.96 21.98
N GLU A 210 -13.83 21.04 21.41
CA GLU A 210 -14.29 21.06 20.02
C GLU A 210 -13.16 20.83 19.02
N LYS A 211 -12.05 21.55 19.15
CA LYS A 211 -10.81 21.34 18.38
C LYS A 211 -10.37 19.88 18.45
N SER A 212 -10.28 19.31 19.66
CA SER A 212 -9.84 17.92 19.85
C SER A 212 -10.75 16.91 19.15
N ALA A 213 -12.08 17.09 19.26
CA ALA A 213 -13.05 16.22 18.62
C ALA A 213 -12.95 16.30 17.09
N LYS A 214 -12.92 17.52 16.52
CA LYS A 214 -12.82 17.73 15.06
C LYS A 214 -11.50 17.22 14.49
N LEU A 215 -10.38 17.46 15.17
CA LEU A 215 -9.07 16.91 14.78
C LEU A 215 -9.06 15.38 14.81
N ARG A 216 -9.62 14.76 15.85
CA ARG A 216 -9.70 13.30 15.94
C ARG A 216 -10.53 12.74 14.79
N ASN A 217 -11.67 13.36 14.48
CA ASN A 217 -12.51 12.95 13.37
C ASN A 217 -11.76 13.08 12.04
N ALA A 218 -11.16 14.24 11.75
CA ALA A 218 -10.35 14.44 10.55
C ALA A 218 -9.20 13.42 10.46
N LYS A 219 -8.51 13.14 11.58
CA LYS A 219 -7.42 12.14 11.62
C LYS A 219 -7.91 10.73 11.29
N ILE A 220 -9.02 10.28 11.88
CA ILE A 220 -9.59 8.95 11.58
C ILE A 220 -9.98 8.86 10.10
N ARG A 221 -10.53 9.94 9.55
CA ARG A 221 -10.97 10.00 8.15
C ARG A 221 -9.82 10.04 7.16
N LEU A 222 -8.74 10.74 7.48
CA LEU A 222 -7.51 10.79 6.67
C LEU A 222 -6.62 9.54 6.89
N SER A 223 -6.85 8.77 7.96
CA SER A 223 -6.04 7.59 8.24
C SER A 223 -6.20 6.53 7.17
N ASN A 224 -5.09 5.90 6.80
CA ASN A 224 -5.01 4.87 5.78
C ASN A 224 -5.52 3.50 6.28
N ILE A 225 -6.80 3.42 6.64
CA ILE A 225 -7.43 2.17 7.12
C ILE A 225 -8.22 1.55 5.96
N LYS A 226 -7.69 0.49 5.35
CA LYS A 226 -8.37 -0.21 4.24
C LYS A 226 -9.05 -1.48 4.73
N LEU A 227 -10.37 -1.52 4.61
CA LEU A 227 -11.17 -2.67 5.03
C LEU A 227 -10.74 -3.97 4.31
N ASN A 228 -10.34 -3.87 3.04
CA ASN A 228 -9.86 -5.02 2.25
C ASN A 228 -8.62 -5.69 2.87
N GLU A 229 -7.69 -4.89 3.42
CA GLU A 229 -6.50 -5.43 4.10
C GLU A 229 -6.87 -6.12 5.42
N PHE A 230 -7.80 -5.53 6.18
CA PHE A 230 -8.34 -6.19 7.38
C PHE A 230 -9.02 -7.52 7.06
N VAL A 231 -9.83 -7.56 6.00
CA VAL A 231 -10.50 -8.79 5.55
C VAL A 231 -9.46 -9.84 5.12
N GLN A 232 -8.37 -9.44 4.47
CA GLN A 232 -7.29 -10.35 4.08
C GLN A 232 -6.62 -10.99 5.30
N VAL A 233 -6.28 -10.20 6.32
CA VAL A 233 -5.66 -10.71 7.57
C VAL A 233 -6.62 -11.59 8.37
N MET A 234 -7.91 -11.24 8.37
CA MET A 234 -8.93 -12.02 9.07
C MET A 234 -9.38 -13.27 8.31
N ARG A 235 -8.97 -13.44 7.04
CA ARG A 235 -9.39 -14.57 6.20
C ARG A 235 -8.94 -15.89 6.82
N GLY A 236 -9.89 -16.77 7.10
CA GLY A 236 -9.65 -18.11 7.65
C GLY A 236 -9.30 -18.16 9.15
N LYS A 237 -9.24 -17.04 9.87
CA LYS A 237 -9.05 -17.01 11.33
C LYS A 237 -10.29 -17.49 12.11
N SER A 238 -11.47 -17.47 11.50
CA SER A 238 -12.74 -17.89 12.11
C SER A 238 -13.15 -19.34 11.80
N LYS A 239 -12.29 -20.12 11.14
CA LYS A 239 -12.64 -21.51 10.78
C LYS A 239 -12.61 -22.37 12.05
N TRP A 240 -13.78 -22.75 12.56
CA TRP A 240 -13.87 -23.76 13.61
C TRP A 240 -13.33 -25.08 13.06
N ILE A 241 -12.22 -25.56 13.60
CA ILE A 241 -11.73 -26.91 13.36
C ILE A 241 -12.72 -27.83 14.08
N LYS A 242 -13.61 -28.49 13.32
CA LYS A 242 -14.38 -29.60 13.86
C LYS A 242 -13.42 -30.80 13.98
N HIS A 243 -13.20 -31.27 15.19
CA HIS A 243 -12.52 -32.52 15.50
C HIS A 243 -13.45 -33.71 15.22
#